data_AF-A0AAW2YU02-F1
#
_entry.id   AF-A0AAW2YU02-F1
#
_cell.length_a   1.000
_cell.length_b   1.000
_cell.length_c   1.000
_cell.angle_alpha   90.00
_cell.angle_beta   90.00
_cell.angle_gamma   90.00
#
_symmetry.space_group_name_H-M   'P 1'
#
loop_
_entity.id
_entity.type
_entity.pdbx_description
1 polymer ?
#
loop_
_entity_poly.entity_id
_entity_poly.type
_entity_poly.pdbx_seq_one_letter_code
_entity_poly.pdbx_strand_id
1 'polypeptide(L)'
;MHHVIPIVLALIIQCATAFVIMKDGYFFDNKTQEYWIPHGISYQTYNQPLGQYQSPQQIDYDLRQMSLNNINSIRVDFSPGNINPVTEGVYDWNLIDQVIQTAKKYNIKVFAIIGYEYLPWWAPGTQILFKEGNDVDPGWHTKHPPCPDQGAVVTNTTYIYKQKWVSEVMSIENPDCIAYYQSYVQAIAGRYKDEDTIVAFIIGNEFGYLGLWSVRQDGYDDHTIAALQVWLSNYYKDINSLNAVWSSSYSSFSEVQPPNGYEKYSK
;
A
#
# COMPACT_ATOMS: atom_id res chain seq x y z
N MET A 1 -60.85 12.11 -9.11
CA MET A 1 -59.58 12.64 -8.55
C MET A 1 -59.03 11.59 -7.61
N HIS A 2 -57.98 10.88 -8.02
CA HIS A 2 -57.34 9.87 -7.17
C HIS A 2 -56.33 10.56 -6.24
N HIS A 3 -56.53 10.40 -4.94
CA HIS A 3 -55.58 10.87 -3.93
C HIS A 3 -54.40 9.89 -3.86
N VAL A 4 -53.23 10.37 -4.27
CA VAL A 4 -51.96 9.70 -4.05
C VAL A 4 -51.46 10.14 -2.67
N ILE A 5 -51.34 9.20 -1.74
CA ILE A 5 -50.71 9.41 -0.43
C ILE A 5 -49.19 9.29 -0.65
N PRO A 6 -48.38 10.31 -0.33
CA PRO A 6 -46.94 10.18 -0.42
C PRO A 6 -46.44 9.32 0.74
N ILE A 7 -45.86 8.16 0.42
CA ILE A 7 -45.06 7.39 1.37
C ILE A 7 -43.74 8.15 1.54
N VAL A 8 -43.57 8.79 2.68
CA VAL A 8 -42.27 9.36 3.08
C VAL A 8 -41.42 8.21 3.62
N LEU A 9 -40.50 7.73 2.80
CA LEU A 9 -39.47 6.79 3.22
C LEU A 9 -38.41 7.57 4.01
N ALA A 10 -38.52 7.61 5.33
CA ALA A 10 -37.46 8.14 6.18
C ALA A 10 -36.30 7.15 6.20
N LEU A 11 -35.22 7.44 5.46
CA LEU A 11 -33.94 6.78 5.66
C LEU A 11 -33.44 7.17 7.07
N ILE A 12 -33.52 6.25 8.02
CA ILE A 12 -32.75 6.35 9.26
C ILE A 12 -31.30 6.09 8.87
N ILE A 13 -30.53 7.16 8.68
CA ILE A 13 -29.07 7.07 8.63
C ILE A 13 -28.64 6.77 10.07
N GLN A 14 -28.49 5.49 10.37
CA GLN A 14 -27.91 5.08 11.63
C GLN A 14 -26.42 5.44 11.56
N CYS A 15 -26.04 6.55 12.21
CA CYS A 15 -24.63 6.89 12.36
C CYS A 15 -23.93 5.70 13.01
N ALA A 16 -23.02 5.07 12.28
CA ALA A 16 -22.14 4.05 12.84
C ALA A 16 -21.35 4.70 13.99
N THR A 17 -21.60 4.26 15.22
CA THR A 17 -20.80 4.66 16.37
C THR A 17 -19.48 3.90 16.29
N ALA A 18 -18.38 4.60 16.02
CA ALA A 18 -17.06 4.00 16.06
C ALA A 18 -16.78 3.38 17.44
N PHE A 19 -16.20 2.19 17.46
CA PHE A 19 -15.90 1.46 18.69
C PHE A 19 -14.76 2.11 19.48
N VAL A 20 -13.74 2.59 18.77
CA VAL A 20 -12.62 3.35 19.31
C VAL A 20 -12.55 4.67 18.55
N ILE A 21 -12.37 5.77 19.28
CA ILE A 21 -12.25 7.12 18.73
C ILE A 21 -10.97 7.80 19.22
N MET A 22 -10.59 8.91 18.59
CA MET A 22 -9.58 9.82 19.15
C MET A 22 -10.27 10.84 20.06
N LYS A 23 -9.81 10.94 21.31
CA LYS A 23 -10.25 11.93 22.29
C LYS A 23 -9.03 12.48 23.02
N ASP A 24 -8.88 13.80 23.03
CA ASP A 24 -7.76 14.49 23.68
C ASP A 24 -6.36 13.98 23.24
N GLY A 25 -6.24 13.51 21.99
CA GLY A 25 -5.01 12.96 21.42
C GLY A 25 -4.74 11.49 21.73
N TYR A 26 -5.64 10.79 22.41
CA TYR A 26 -5.52 9.38 22.76
C TYR A 26 -6.66 8.55 22.18
N PHE A 27 -6.44 7.25 22.03
CA PHE A 27 -7.53 6.33 21.72
C PHE A 27 -8.44 6.20 22.94
N PHE A 28 -9.75 6.29 22.71
CA PHE A 28 -10.80 6.14 23.70
C PHE A 28 -11.74 5.05 23.22
N ASP A 29 -11.88 3.99 24.02
CA ASP A 29 -12.78 2.87 23.72
C ASP A 29 -14.19 3.24 24.21
N ASN A 30 -15.11 3.42 23.26
CA ASN A 30 -16.48 3.84 23.54
C ASN A 30 -17.32 2.74 24.21
N LYS A 31 -16.85 1.48 24.18
CA LYS A 31 -17.51 0.37 24.88
C LYS A 31 -17.16 0.35 26.35
N THR A 32 -15.89 0.59 26.70
CA THR A 32 -15.43 0.61 28.10
C THR A 32 -15.54 1.98 28.75
N GLN A 33 -15.68 3.05 27.94
CA GLN A 33 -15.65 4.44 28.39
C GLN A 33 -14.30 4.84 29.02
N GLU A 34 -13.21 4.24 28.55
CA GLU A 34 -11.86 4.47 29.06
C GLU A 34 -10.87 4.80 27.95
N TYR A 35 -9.78 5.49 28.31
CA TYR A 35 -8.63 5.63 27.44
C TYR A 35 -7.93 4.28 27.27
N TRP A 36 -7.61 3.95 26.03
CA TRP A 36 -6.86 2.75 25.68
C TRP A 36 -5.51 3.16 25.10
N ILE A 37 -4.42 2.64 25.66
CA ILE A 37 -3.07 2.91 25.17
C ILE A 37 -2.58 1.66 24.44
N PRO A 38 -2.34 1.73 23.13
CA PRO A 38 -1.80 0.61 22.38
C PRO A 38 -0.36 0.30 22.82
N HIS A 39 -0.15 -0.90 23.33
CA HIS A 39 1.14 -1.54 23.53
C HIS A 39 1.22 -2.67 22.52
N GLY A 40 1.75 -2.36 21.35
CA GLY A 40 1.65 -3.24 20.20
C GLY A 40 2.97 -3.51 19.50
N ILE A 41 2.92 -4.51 18.63
CA ILE A 41 4.02 -4.90 17.74
C ILE A 41 3.49 -5.13 16.32
N SER A 42 4.38 -5.10 15.35
CA SER A 42 4.04 -5.53 13.99
C SER A 42 3.90 -7.05 13.96
N TYR A 43 2.87 -7.55 13.28
CA TYR A 43 2.60 -8.96 13.06
C TYR A 43 2.44 -9.20 11.57
N GLN A 44 3.06 -10.25 11.05
CA GLN A 44 2.97 -10.61 9.64
C GLN A 44 2.36 -12.00 9.50
N THR A 45 1.30 -12.07 8.72
CA THR A 45 0.64 -13.32 8.31
C THR A 45 1.42 -14.04 7.23
N TYR A 46 2.25 -13.32 6.48
CA TYR A 46 3.15 -13.85 5.47
C TYR A 46 4.59 -13.40 5.72
N ASN A 47 5.51 -14.37 5.80
CA ASN A 47 6.95 -14.13 5.86
C ASN A 47 7.54 -14.33 4.45
N GLN A 48 7.68 -13.25 3.69
CA GLN A 48 8.17 -13.28 2.31
C GLN A 48 9.58 -13.87 2.19
N PRO A 49 10.59 -13.51 3.02
CA PRO A 49 11.90 -14.15 2.96
C PRO A 49 11.88 -15.68 3.05
N LEU A 50 10.88 -16.25 3.72
CA LEU A 50 10.71 -17.69 3.87
C LEU A 50 9.64 -18.28 2.93
N GLY A 51 8.85 -17.43 2.26
CA GLY A 51 7.71 -17.85 1.45
C GLY A 51 6.65 -18.63 2.25
N GLN A 52 6.50 -18.34 3.55
CA GLN A 52 5.60 -19.08 4.44
C GLN A 52 4.49 -18.21 5.01
N TYR A 53 3.27 -18.75 5.02
CA TYR A 53 2.15 -18.20 5.78
C TYR A 53 2.14 -18.74 7.20
N GLN A 54 1.64 -17.93 8.13
CA GLN A 54 1.36 -18.40 9.48
C GLN A 54 0.19 -19.40 9.45
N SER A 55 0.38 -20.54 10.12
CA SER A 55 -0.72 -21.49 10.38
C SER A 55 -1.66 -20.97 11.47
N PRO A 56 -2.92 -21.44 11.54
CA PRO A 56 -3.83 -21.11 12.63
C PRO A 56 -3.26 -21.41 14.02
N GLN A 57 -2.45 -22.46 14.16
CA GLN A 57 -1.81 -22.83 15.42
C GLN A 57 -0.69 -21.84 15.81
N GLN A 58 0.07 -21.35 14.82
CA GLN A 58 1.07 -20.31 15.07
C GLN A 58 0.39 -18.99 15.45
N ILE A 59 -0.69 -18.61 14.76
CA ILE A 59 -1.49 -17.41 15.10
C ILE A 59 -2.01 -17.51 16.54
N ASP A 60 -2.65 -18.62 16.91
CA ASP A 60 -3.13 -18.81 18.29
C ASP A 60 -1.99 -18.76 19.32
N TYR A 61 -0.87 -19.44 19.03
CA TYR A 61 0.28 -19.43 19.91
C TYR A 61 0.86 -18.02 20.09
N ASP A 62 1.11 -17.30 19.01
CA ASP A 62 1.72 -15.98 19.00
C ASP A 62 0.84 -14.99 19.75
N LEU A 63 -0.45 -14.90 19.41
CA LEU A 63 -1.37 -13.94 20.03
C LEU A 63 -1.63 -14.29 21.51
N ARG A 64 -1.61 -15.57 21.87
CA ARG A 64 -1.62 -15.99 23.28
C ARG A 64 -0.36 -15.53 24.01
N GLN A 65 0.82 -15.71 23.41
CA GLN A 65 2.07 -15.25 24.02
C GLN A 65 2.11 -13.72 24.14
N MET A 66 1.63 -13.00 23.13
CA MET A 66 1.51 -11.54 23.17
C MET A 66 0.63 -11.08 24.34
N SER A 67 -0.56 -11.68 24.48
CA SER A 67 -1.48 -11.39 25.58
C SER A 67 -0.84 -11.65 26.96
N LEU A 68 -0.14 -12.77 27.13
CA LEU A 68 0.60 -13.10 28.37
C LEU A 68 1.74 -12.12 28.68
N ASN A 69 2.26 -11.41 27.66
CA ASN A 69 3.30 -10.40 27.79
C ASN A 69 2.75 -8.96 27.78
N ASN A 70 1.45 -8.79 28.03
CA ASN A 70 0.78 -7.48 28.09
C ASN A 70 0.81 -6.68 26.78
N ILE A 71 1.00 -7.36 25.64
CA ILE A 71 0.75 -6.77 24.32
C ILE A 71 -0.76 -6.77 24.10
N ASN A 72 -1.32 -5.61 23.78
CA ASN A 72 -2.77 -5.40 23.64
C ASN A 72 -3.19 -4.93 22.24
N SER A 73 -2.22 -4.74 21.34
CA SER A 73 -2.50 -4.47 19.94
C SER A 73 -1.48 -5.08 18.99
N ILE A 74 -1.91 -5.28 17.74
CA ILE A 74 -1.02 -5.65 16.64
C ILE A 74 -1.29 -4.78 15.43
N ARG A 75 -0.23 -4.48 14.68
CA ARG A 75 -0.34 -4.02 13.29
C ARG A 75 -0.16 -5.21 12.36
N VAL A 76 -1.18 -5.59 11.59
CA VAL A 76 -1.15 -6.83 10.78
C VAL A 76 -1.47 -6.59 9.31
N ASP A 77 -0.73 -7.28 8.44
CA ASP A 77 -0.81 -7.12 6.99
C ASP A 77 -2.09 -7.70 6.39
N PHE A 78 -2.78 -6.87 5.62
CA PHE A 78 -3.89 -7.22 4.75
C PHE A 78 -3.39 -7.05 3.32
N SER A 79 -2.58 -8.02 2.90
CA SER A 79 -1.87 -8.00 1.62
C SER A 79 -2.75 -8.53 0.47
N PRO A 80 -2.79 -7.86 -0.70
CA PRO A 80 -3.59 -8.29 -1.85
C PRO A 80 -3.31 -9.73 -2.29
N GLY A 81 -2.04 -10.13 -2.34
CA GLY A 81 -1.62 -11.49 -2.73
C GLY A 81 -2.11 -12.60 -1.80
N ASN A 82 -2.41 -12.28 -0.55
CA ASN A 82 -2.96 -13.21 0.44
C ASN A 82 -4.51 -13.25 0.33
N ILE A 83 -5.13 -12.08 0.32
CA ILE A 83 -6.60 -11.95 0.43
C ILE A 83 -7.32 -12.13 -0.91
N ASN A 84 -6.66 -11.88 -2.05
CA ASN A 84 -7.26 -12.03 -3.37
C ASN A 84 -6.39 -12.91 -4.29
N PRO A 85 -6.10 -14.18 -3.91
CA PRO A 85 -4.99 -14.94 -4.49
C PRO A 85 -5.29 -15.58 -5.85
N VAL A 86 -6.56 -15.82 -6.19
CA VAL A 86 -6.94 -16.64 -7.37
C VAL A 86 -7.17 -15.79 -8.61
N THR A 87 -8.07 -14.82 -8.50
CA THR A 87 -8.42 -13.89 -9.57
C THR A 87 -9.07 -12.65 -8.94
N GLU A 88 -9.08 -11.55 -9.69
CA GLU A 88 -9.73 -10.31 -9.28
C GLU A 88 -11.15 -10.56 -8.74
N GLY A 89 -11.44 -9.99 -7.56
CA GLY A 89 -12.75 -10.07 -6.91
C GLY A 89 -13.07 -11.40 -6.20
N VAL A 90 -12.24 -12.45 -6.36
CA VAL A 90 -12.38 -13.71 -5.61
C VAL A 90 -11.49 -13.69 -4.37
N TYR A 91 -12.10 -13.35 -3.23
CA TYR A 91 -11.38 -13.16 -1.97
C TYR A 91 -11.33 -14.42 -1.11
N ASP A 92 -10.15 -14.70 -0.54
CA ASP A 92 -9.95 -15.67 0.54
C ASP A 92 -9.75 -14.93 1.87
N TRP A 93 -10.71 -15.08 2.76
CA TRP A 93 -10.72 -14.40 4.06
C TRP A 93 -10.24 -15.28 5.20
N ASN A 94 -10.00 -16.57 4.97
CA ASN A 94 -9.85 -17.56 6.05
C ASN A 94 -8.72 -17.19 7.03
N LEU A 95 -7.55 -16.82 6.49
CA LEU A 95 -6.39 -16.49 7.31
C LEU A 95 -6.60 -15.21 8.13
N ILE A 96 -7.16 -14.17 7.52
CA ILE A 96 -7.37 -12.89 8.19
C ILE A 96 -8.53 -12.98 9.19
N ASP A 97 -9.62 -13.67 8.86
CA ASP A 97 -10.68 -13.97 9.82
C ASP A 97 -10.12 -14.71 11.04
N GLN A 98 -9.22 -15.68 10.82
CA GLN A 98 -8.55 -16.39 11.91
C GLN A 98 -7.74 -15.44 12.80
N VAL A 99 -7.00 -14.49 12.22
CA VAL A 99 -6.28 -13.44 12.99
C VAL A 99 -7.26 -12.63 13.82
N ILE A 100 -8.33 -12.10 13.20
CA ILE A 100 -9.32 -11.25 13.88
C ILE A 100 -10.00 -12.01 15.02
N GLN A 101 -10.46 -13.24 14.78
CA GLN A 101 -11.09 -14.07 15.80
C GLN A 101 -10.15 -14.40 16.95
N THR A 102 -8.88 -14.67 16.66
CA THR A 102 -7.86 -14.97 17.68
C THR A 102 -7.49 -13.70 18.48
N ALA A 103 -7.38 -12.55 17.81
CA ALA A 103 -7.15 -11.27 18.47
C ALA A 103 -8.30 -10.93 19.41
N LYS A 104 -9.55 -11.12 18.96
CA LYS A 104 -10.75 -10.98 19.79
C LYS A 104 -10.73 -11.89 21.01
N LYS A 105 -10.38 -13.18 20.81
CA LYS A 105 -10.25 -14.18 21.89
C LYS A 105 -9.27 -13.76 22.98
N TYR A 106 -8.15 -13.12 22.62
CA TYR A 106 -7.10 -12.70 23.55
C TYR A 106 -7.15 -11.22 23.93
N ASN A 107 -8.23 -10.52 23.58
CA ASN A 107 -8.44 -9.09 23.84
C ASN A 107 -7.31 -8.21 23.27
N ILE A 108 -6.84 -8.54 22.07
CA ILE A 108 -5.85 -7.78 21.29
C ILE A 108 -6.59 -6.99 20.22
N LYS A 109 -6.34 -5.69 20.14
CA LYS A 109 -6.88 -4.81 19.10
C LYS A 109 -6.01 -4.83 17.85
N VAL A 110 -6.61 -4.57 16.69
CA VAL A 110 -5.95 -4.69 15.39
C VAL A 110 -5.88 -3.36 14.66
N PHE A 111 -4.68 -3.01 14.21
CA PHE A 111 -4.44 -2.01 13.17
C PHE A 111 -4.19 -2.75 11.86
N ALA A 112 -5.19 -2.77 10.98
CA ALA A 112 -5.10 -3.50 9.72
C ALA A 112 -4.37 -2.64 8.69
N ILE A 113 -3.21 -3.10 8.20
CA ILE A 113 -2.47 -2.40 7.14
C ILE A 113 -2.85 -2.97 5.78
N ILE A 114 -3.57 -2.18 4.99
CA ILE A 114 -4.03 -2.56 3.65
C ILE A 114 -2.89 -2.31 2.68
N GLY A 115 -2.11 -3.36 2.41
CA GLY A 115 -0.87 -3.27 1.65
C GLY A 115 -1.09 -2.82 0.21
N TYR A 116 -0.15 -2.03 -0.30
CA TYR A 116 -0.03 -1.64 -1.72
C TYR A 116 1.19 -2.33 -2.39
N GLU A 117 1.73 -3.32 -1.70
CA GLU A 117 2.81 -4.20 -2.13
C GLU A 117 2.26 -5.63 -2.18
N TYR A 118 3.00 -6.54 -2.80
CA TYR A 118 2.65 -7.96 -2.88
C TYR A 118 1.31 -8.19 -3.59
N LEU A 119 1.17 -7.64 -4.80
CA LEU A 119 0.07 -7.99 -5.69
C LEU A 119 -0.04 -9.51 -5.89
N PRO A 120 -1.26 -10.04 -6.07
CA PRO A 120 -1.44 -11.46 -6.33
C PRO A 120 -0.78 -11.92 -7.62
N TRP A 121 -0.48 -13.22 -7.70
CA TRP A 121 0.21 -13.81 -8.84
C TRP A 121 -0.53 -13.62 -10.17
N TRP A 122 -1.86 -13.51 -10.18
CA TRP A 122 -2.62 -13.27 -11.40
C TRP A 122 -2.56 -11.82 -11.88
N ALA A 123 -2.11 -10.88 -11.05
CA ALA A 123 -2.07 -9.46 -11.42
C ALA A 123 -1.04 -9.21 -12.55
N PRO A 124 -1.33 -8.30 -13.50
CA PRO A 124 -0.42 -7.93 -14.57
C PRO A 124 0.96 -7.50 -14.05
N GLY A 125 2.02 -8.11 -14.57
CA GLY A 125 3.40 -7.78 -14.24
C GLY A 125 4.00 -8.57 -13.06
N THR A 126 3.18 -9.21 -12.22
CA THR A 126 3.68 -9.98 -11.07
C THR A 126 4.56 -11.17 -11.49
N GLN A 127 4.37 -11.72 -12.69
CA GLN A 127 5.13 -12.87 -13.18
C GLN A 127 6.53 -12.51 -13.71
N ILE A 128 6.82 -11.22 -13.81
CA ILE A 128 8.07 -10.68 -14.35
C ILE A 128 8.74 -9.70 -13.37
N LEU A 129 8.41 -9.78 -12.09
CA LEU A 129 9.09 -9.01 -11.05
C LEU A 129 10.62 -9.16 -11.19
N PHE A 130 11.33 -8.04 -11.02
CA PHE A 130 12.79 -7.94 -11.16
C PHE A 130 13.33 -8.21 -12.57
N LYS A 131 12.48 -8.42 -13.58
CA LYS A 131 12.93 -8.53 -14.97
C LYS A 131 13.52 -7.19 -15.43
N GLU A 132 14.69 -7.26 -16.04
CA GLU A 132 15.39 -6.11 -16.58
C GLU A 132 14.92 -5.76 -18.00
N GLY A 133 14.74 -4.46 -18.25
CA GLY A 133 14.61 -3.90 -19.58
C GLY A 133 13.74 -2.66 -19.62
N ASN A 134 14.18 -1.63 -20.34
CA ASN A 134 13.40 -0.38 -20.48
C ASN A 134 12.07 -0.60 -21.20
N ASP A 135 12.06 -1.46 -22.23
CA ASP A 135 10.89 -1.78 -23.05
C ASP A 135 9.99 -2.86 -22.40
N VAL A 136 10.31 -3.28 -21.17
CA VAL A 136 9.45 -4.20 -20.41
C VAL A 136 8.29 -3.40 -19.83
N ASP A 137 7.08 -3.79 -20.21
CA ASP A 137 5.84 -3.34 -19.60
C ASP A 137 5.71 -3.95 -18.19
N PRO A 138 5.72 -3.14 -17.12
CA PRO A 138 5.64 -3.64 -15.75
C PRO A 138 4.20 -4.00 -15.33
N GLY A 139 3.20 -3.81 -16.20
CA GLY A 139 1.80 -4.03 -15.87
C GLY A 139 1.34 -3.10 -14.75
N TRP A 140 0.93 -3.69 -13.63
CA TRP A 140 0.44 -2.96 -12.45
C TRP A 140 1.55 -2.54 -11.48
N HIS A 141 2.82 -2.77 -11.82
CA HIS A 141 3.95 -2.42 -10.98
C HIS A 141 4.66 -1.17 -11.49
N THR A 142 5.41 -0.51 -10.61
CA THR A 142 6.35 0.54 -11.01
C THR A 142 7.66 -0.06 -11.54
N LYS A 143 8.57 0.79 -12.04
CA LYS A 143 9.95 0.40 -12.34
C LYS A 143 10.94 1.17 -11.46
N HIS A 144 12.06 0.55 -11.09
CA HIS A 144 13.19 1.20 -10.42
C HIS A 144 14.54 0.88 -11.11
N PRO A 145 15.59 1.68 -10.87
CA PRO A 145 16.96 1.29 -11.18
C PRO A 145 17.36 0.01 -10.42
N PRO A 146 18.22 -0.87 -10.95
CA PRO A 146 18.68 -2.07 -10.25
C PRO A 146 19.50 -1.74 -8.98
N CYS A 147 19.85 -2.78 -8.22
CA CYS A 147 20.67 -2.67 -7.01
C CYS A 147 21.98 -1.89 -7.25
N PRO A 148 22.53 -1.18 -6.25
CA PRO A 148 23.75 -0.36 -6.40
C PRO A 148 24.97 -1.06 -6.97
N ASP A 149 25.07 -2.36 -6.75
CA ASP A 149 26.12 -3.25 -7.24
C ASP A 149 25.86 -3.80 -8.66
N GLN A 150 24.71 -3.46 -9.28
CA GLN A 150 24.27 -4.04 -10.55
C GLN A 150 23.80 -2.97 -11.55
N GLY A 151 24.00 -3.23 -12.85
CA GLY A 151 23.40 -2.47 -13.96
C GLY A 151 23.81 -0.98 -14.10
N ALA A 152 24.62 -0.44 -13.20
CA ALA A 152 25.11 0.93 -13.25
C ALA A 152 26.38 1.06 -14.11
N VAL A 153 26.40 2.07 -14.97
CA VAL A 153 27.65 2.62 -15.50
C VAL A 153 28.23 3.56 -14.43
N VAL A 154 29.46 3.29 -14.03
CA VAL A 154 30.12 3.99 -12.93
C VAL A 154 31.04 5.09 -13.48
N THR A 155 30.77 6.35 -13.13
CA THR A 155 31.72 7.46 -13.33
C THR A 155 32.52 7.72 -12.04
N ASN A 156 33.41 8.72 -11.99
CA ASN A 156 34.19 8.98 -10.77
C ASN A 156 33.28 9.23 -9.54
N THR A 157 32.13 9.88 -9.71
CA THR A 157 31.26 10.35 -8.62
C THR A 157 29.83 9.79 -8.64
N THR A 158 29.41 9.14 -9.73
CA THR A 158 27.98 8.85 -9.98
C THR A 158 27.76 7.43 -10.51
N TYR A 159 26.68 6.79 -10.06
CA TYR A 159 26.09 5.60 -10.66
C TYR A 159 25.02 6.02 -11.68
N ILE A 160 25.16 5.60 -12.94
CA ILE A 160 24.20 5.89 -14.01
C ILE A 160 23.54 4.59 -14.44
N TYR A 161 22.23 4.46 -14.21
CA TYR A 161 21.49 3.25 -14.55
C TYR A 161 20.82 3.38 -15.91
N LYS A 162 21.23 2.52 -16.84
CA LYS A 162 20.69 2.50 -18.21
C LYS A 162 19.46 1.62 -18.36
N GLN A 163 19.29 0.65 -17.46
CA GLN A 163 18.18 -0.28 -17.47
C GLN A 163 17.37 -0.14 -16.19
N LYS A 164 16.10 -0.52 -16.27
CA LYS A 164 15.15 -0.53 -15.15
C LYS A 164 14.61 -1.94 -14.93
N TRP A 165 14.25 -2.22 -13.69
CA TRP A 165 13.63 -3.46 -13.26
C TRP A 165 12.18 -3.21 -12.88
N VAL A 166 11.34 -4.22 -13.10
CA VAL A 166 9.97 -4.26 -12.56
C VAL A 166 10.05 -4.34 -11.04
N SER A 167 9.47 -3.35 -10.35
CA SER A 167 9.37 -3.24 -8.90
C SER A 167 8.30 -4.19 -8.35
N GLU A 168 8.32 -4.47 -7.05
CA GLU A 168 7.20 -5.11 -6.35
C GLU A 168 6.13 -4.11 -5.85
N VAL A 169 6.43 -2.82 -6.02
CA VAL A 169 5.56 -1.71 -5.63
C VAL A 169 4.52 -1.48 -6.73
N MET A 170 3.24 -1.47 -6.35
CA MET A 170 2.14 -1.12 -7.24
C MET A 170 2.31 0.26 -7.86
N SER A 171 2.00 0.38 -9.16
CA SER A 171 1.91 1.68 -9.83
C SER A 171 0.60 2.36 -9.44
N ILE A 172 0.70 3.34 -8.54
CA ILE A 172 -0.41 4.21 -8.13
C ILE A 172 -0.78 5.28 -9.18
N GLU A 173 -0.16 5.23 -10.35
CA GLU A 173 -0.46 6.08 -11.51
C GLU A 173 -1.08 5.26 -12.68
N ASN A 174 -1.03 3.93 -12.60
CA ASN A 174 -1.72 3.05 -13.54
C ASN A 174 -3.22 3.01 -13.19
N PRO A 175 -4.13 3.45 -14.08
CA PRO A 175 -5.57 3.55 -13.77
C PRO A 175 -6.22 2.21 -13.45
N ASP A 176 -5.78 1.12 -14.07
CA ASP A 176 -6.32 -0.23 -13.80
C ASP A 176 -5.87 -0.73 -12.43
N CYS A 177 -4.60 -0.49 -12.08
CA CYS A 177 -4.07 -0.81 -10.75
C CYS A 177 -4.77 0.01 -9.65
N ILE A 178 -5.05 1.30 -9.90
CA ILE A 178 -5.81 2.16 -8.98
C ILE A 178 -7.23 1.61 -8.79
N ALA A 179 -7.93 1.26 -9.88
CA ALA A 179 -9.28 0.74 -9.83
C ALA A 179 -9.34 -0.59 -9.04
N TYR A 180 -8.36 -1.47 -9.24
CA TYR A 180 -8.20 -2.68 -8.46
C TYR A 180 -8.00 -2.37 -6.98
N TYR A 181 -7.03 -1.51 -6.63
CA TYR A 181 -6.72 -1.22 -5.22
C TYR A 181 -7.89 -0.55 -4.51
N GLN A 182 -8.64 0.32 -5.19
CA GLN A 182 -9.88 0.89 -4.65
C GLN A 182 -10.92 -0.19 -4.36
N SER A 183 -11.13 -1.12 -5.30
CA SER A 183 -12.06 -2.25 -5.12
C SER A 183 -11.63 -3.16 -3.98
N TYR A 184 -10.33 -3.39 -3.82
CA TYR A 184 -9.75 -4.15 -2.72
C TYR A 184 -9.97 -3.49 -1.36
N VAL A 185 -9.69 -2.18 -1.25
CA VAL A 185 -9.96 -1.39 -0.03
C VAL A 185 -11.45 -1.42 0.31
N GLN A 186 -12.34 -1.29 -0.69
CA GLN A 186 -13.79 -1.38 -0.50
C GLN A 186 -14.22 -2.76 0.01
N ALA A 187 -13.63 -3.85 -0.50
CA ALA A 187 -13.95 -5.20 -0.03
C ALA A 187 -13.54 -5.41 1.44
N ILE A 188 -12.36 -4.94 1.83
CA ILE A 188 -11.90 -5.00 3.23
C ILE A 188 -12.81 -4.17 4.13
N ALA A 189 -13.04 -2.90 3.77
CA ALA A 189 -13.89 -2.01 4.55
C ALA A 189 -15.31 -2.57 4.67
N GLY A 190 -15.89 -3.07 3.58
CA GLY A 190 -17.22 -3.67 3.56
C GLY A 190 -17.34 -4.91 4.44
N ARG A 191 -16.31 -5.78 4.44
CA ARG A 191 -16.29 -6.99 5.27
C ARG A 191 -16.20 -6.67 6.76
N TYR A 192 -15.30 -5.77 7.14
CA TYR A 192 -14.95 -5.53 8.54
C TYR A 192 -15.54 -4.24 9.13
N LYS A 193 -16.50 -3.59 8.46
CA LYS A 193 -17.12 -2.33 8.90
C LYS A 193 -17.69 -2.35 10.33
N ASP A 194 -18.14 -3.51 10.79
CA ASP A 194 -18.77 -3.69 12.11
C ASP A 194 -17.87 -4.48 13.09
N GLU A 195 -16.59 -4.70 12.77
CA GLU A 195 -15.68 -5.48 13.62
C GLU A 195 -15.00 -4.59 14.68
N ASP A 196 -15.40 -4.75 15.94
CA ASP A 196 -14.90 -3.98 17.09
C ASP A 196 -13.46 -4.33 17.53
N THR A 197 -12.89 -5.39 16.97
CA THR A 197 -11.48 -5.76 17.14
C THR A 197 -10.55 -4.89 16.31
N ILE A 198 -11.01 -4.37 15.16
CA ILE A 198 -10.21 -3.47 14.31
C ILE A 198 -10.40 -2.03 14.77
N VAL A 199 -9.30 -1.38 15.13
CA VAL A 199 -9.30 0.01 15.63
C VAL A 199 -9.16 1.00 14.49
N ALA A 200 -8.29 0.70 13.52
CA ALA A 200 -8.08 1.55 12.36
C ALA A 200 -7.56 0.73 11.17
N PHE A 201 -7.82 1.25 9.98
CA PHE A 201 -7.20 0.82 8.74
C PHE A 201 -6.05 1.78 8.41
N ILE A 202 -4.89 1.23 8.13
CA ILE A 202 -3.73 1.94 7.61
C ILE A 202 -3.72 1.66 6.11
N ILE A 203 -3.80 2.71 5.29
CA ILE A 203 -3.76 2.57 3.82
C ILE A 203 -2.30 2.60 3.38
N GLY A 204 -1.88 1.59 2.62
CA GLY A 204 -0.50 1.40 2.19
C GLY A 204 0.45 1.08 3.35
N ASN A 205 1.76 1.07 3.06
CA ASN A 205 2.81 0.96 4.05
C ASN A 205 3.94 1.91 3.65
N GLU A 206 4.08 3.04 4.35
CA GLU A 206 5.12 4.05 4.05
C GLU A 206 5.14 4.45 2.56
N PHE A 207 4.02 5.01 2.07
CA PHE A 207 3.91 5.46 0.67
C PHE A 207 5.16 6.23 0.24
N GLY A 208 5.91 5.63 -0.67
CA GLY A 208 7.15 6.17 -1.15
C GLY A 208 7.59 5.41 -2.38
N TYR A 209 8.10 6.15 -3.35
CA TYR A 209 8.78 5.58 -4.49
C TYR A 209 10.21 5.21 -4.08
N LEU A 210 10.40 4.32 -3.10
CA LEU A 210 11.72 3.81 -2.74
C LEU A 210 11.76 2.31 -3.01
N GLY A 211 12.50 1.93 -4.05
CA GLY A 211 12.68 0.53 -4.40
C GLY A 211 13.41 -0.19 -3.27
N LEU A 212 12.72 -1.11 -2.60
CA LEU A 212 13.21 -1.80 -1.40
C LEU A 212 14.54 -2.51 -1.65
N TRP A 213 14.73 -3.05 -2.86
CA TRP A 213 15.94 -3.75 -3.26
C TRP A 213 17.05 -2.84 -3.80
N SER A 214 16.68 -1.73 -4.44
CA SER A 214 17.65 -0.82 -5.04
C SER A 214 18.12 0.27 -4.08
N VAL A 215 17.30 0.61 -3.08
CA VAL A 215 17.46 1.81 -2.27
C VAL A 215 17.54 3.06 -3.16
N ARG A 216 16.81 3.04 -4.29
CA ARG A 216 16.70 4.10 -5.31
C ARG A 216 15.24 4.40 -5.58
N GLN A 217 14.97 5.49 -6.29
CA GLN A 217 13.59 5.87 -6.53
C GLN A 217 12.88 4.84 -7.44
N ASP A 218 11.62 4.54 -7.15
CA ASP A 218 10.69 3.92 -8.10
C ASP A 218 10.10 4.99 -9.05
N GLY A 219 9.20 4.58 -9.95
CA GLY A 219 8.42 5.50 -10.80
C GLY A 219 9.00 5.75 -12.19
N TYR A 220 9.72 4.76 -12.73
CA TYR A 220 10.28 4.81 -14.10
C TYR A 220 9.37 4.11 -15.13
N ASP A 221 8.13 3.79 -14.77
CA ASP A 221 7.09 3.32 -15.69
C ASP A 221 6.39 4.48 -16.40
N ASP A 222 5.79 4.18 -17.56
CA ASP A 222 5.25 5.19 -18.46
C ASP A 222 4.10 6.00 -17.82
N HIS A 223 3.30 5.37 -16.95
CA HIS A 223 2.24 6.05 -16.21
C HIS A 223 2.83 7.07 -15.23
N THR A 224 3.83 6.67 -14.43
CA THR A 224 4.49 7.58 -13.49
C THR A 224 5.25 8.71 -14.21
N ILE A 225 5.91 8.41 -15.35
CA ILE A 225 6.57 9.43 -16.17
C ILE A 225 5.55 10.43 -16.70
N ALA A 226 4.42 9.97 -17.23
CA ALA A 226 3.35 10.86 -17.69
C ALA A 226 2.80 11.74 -16.56
N ALA A 227 2.57 11.15 -15.37
CA ALA A 227 2.12 11.88 -14.19
C ALA A 227 3.13 12.96 -13.75
N LEU A 228 4.43 12.64 -13.75
CA LEU A 228 5.51 13.60 -13.48
C LEU A 228 5.48 14.76 -14.48
N GLN A 229 5.36 14.47 -15.77
CA GLN A 229 5.33 15.49 -16.82
C GLN A 229 4.11 16.41 -16.68
N VAL A 230 2.95 15.85 -16.34
CA VAL A 230 1.74 16.63 -16.01
C VAL A 230 1.98 17.50 -14.78
N TRP A 231 2.53 16.94 -13.70
CA TRP A 231 2.85 17.68 -12.48
C TRP A 231 3.80 18.86 -12.75
N LEU A 232 4.88 18.63 -13.50
CA LEU A 232 5.84 19.66 -13.90
C LEU A 232 5.17 20.75 -14.75
N SER A 233 4.33 20.36 -15.70
CA SER A 233 3.58 21.32 -16.52
C SER A 233 2.65 22.20 -15.67
N ASN A 234 2.02 21.61 -14.65
CA ASN A 234 1.16 22.33 -13.73
C ASN A 234 1.94 23.21 -12.75
N TYR A 235 3.14 22.81 -12.35
CA TYR A 235 3.96 23.55 -11.40
C TYR A 235 4.67 24.74 -12.08
N TYR A 236 5.40 24.47 -13.17
CA TYR A 236 6.20 25.48 -13.87
C TYR A 236 5.41 26.32 -14.88
N LYS A 237 4.25 25.81 -15.34
CA LYS A 237 3.34 26.42 -16.35
C LYS A 237 3.93 26.57 -17.75
N ASP A 238 5.22 26.82 -17.87
CA ASP A 238 5.97 26.98 -19.11
C ASP A 238 7.29 26.19 -19.03
N ILE A 239 7.68 25.57 -20.14
CA ILE A 239 8.90 24.76 -20.22
C ILE A 239 10.15 25.63 -20.05
N ASN A 240 10.12 26.91 -20.45
CA ASN A 240 11.25 27.82 -20.25
C ASN A 240 11.51 28.09 -18.77
N SER A 241 10.46 28.17 -17.95
CA SER A 241 10.58 28.32 -16.50
C SER A 241 11.28 27.13 -15.86
N LEU A 242 10.93 25.90 -16.28
CA LEU A 242 11.63 24.70 -15.83
C LEU A 242 13.10 24.72 -16.29
N ASN A 243 13.34 24.99 -17.57
CA ASN A 243 14.68 25.04 -18.14
C ASN A 243 15.60 26.05 -17.44
N ALA A 244 15.06 27.22 -17.04
CA ALA A 244 15.81 28.22 -16.31
C ALA A 244 16.24 27.74 -14.91
N VAL A 245 15.38 27.01 -14.20
CA VAL A 245 15.69 26.48 -12.85
C VAL A 245 16.62 25.28 -12.94
N TRP A 246 16.38 24.37 -13.88
CA TRP A 246 17.12 23.11 -14.00
C TRP A 246 18.39 23.23 -14.84
N SER A 247 18.63 24.41 -15.43
CA SER A 247 19.72 24.63 -16.41
C SER A 247 19.69 23.60 -17.56
N SER A 248 18.48 23.33 -18.05
CA SER A 248 18.21 22.38 -19.13
C SER A 248 17.74 23.08 -20.41
N SER A 249 17.48 22.30 -21.47
CA SER A 249 17.03 22.82 -22.77
C SER A 249 15.93 21.95 -23.40
N TYR A 250 14.99 21.46 -22.58
CA TYR A 250 13.87 20.66 -23.06
C TYR A 250 12.97 21.49 -23.97
N SER A 251 12.52 20.90 -25.08
CA SER A 251 11.59 21.57 -26.01
C SER A 251 10.14 21.54 -25.51
N SER A 252 9.80 20.57 -24.65
CA SER A 252 8.48 20.41 -24.03
C SER A 252 8.57 19.59 -22.74
N PHE A 253 7.49 19.56 -21.95
CA PHE A 253 7.42 18.71 -20.76
C PHE A 253 7.47 17.21 -21.09
N SER A 254 7.08 16.77 -22.30
CA SER A 254 7.09 15.35 -22.67
C SER A 254 8.50 14.76 -22.84
N GLU A 255 9.53 15.62 -22.94
CA GLU A 255 10.93 15.18 -23.00
C GLU A 255 11.53 14.97 -21.60
N VAL A 256 10.86 15.42 -20.54
CA VAL A 256 11.41 15.34 -19.18
C VAL A 256 11.31 13.90 -18.67
N GLN A 257 12.41 13.41 -18.11
CA GLN A 257 12.55 12.06 -17.55
C GLN A 257 13.01 12.14 -16.09
N PRO A 258 12.66 11.16 -15.23
CA PRO A 258 13.24 11.05 -13.90
C PRO A 258 14.77 10.90 -13.96
N PRO A 259 15.51 11.37 -12.94
CA PRO A 259 16.97 11.33 -12.94
C PRO A 259 17.51 9.91 -12.92
N ASN A 260 18.35 9.55 -13.90
CA ASN A 260 18.97 8.21 -13.98
C ASN A 260 20.32 8.10 -13.25
N GLY A 261 20.83 9.22 -12.73
CA GLY A 261 22.10 9.30 -12.03
C GLY A 261 21.91 9.45 -10.52
N TYR A 262 22.65 8.64 -9.75
CA TYR A 262 22.69 8.71 -8.29
C TYR A 262 24.12 8.90 -7.81
N GLU A 263 24.34 9.78 -6.83
CA GLU A 263 25.66 9.96 -6.24
C GLU A 263 26.12 8.67 -5.56
N LYS A 264 27.42 8.38 -5.66
CA LYS A 264 28.01 7.19 -5.03
C LYS A 264 27.89 7.18 -3.51
N TYR A 265 27.73 8.36 -2.91
CA TYR A 265 27.79 8.57 -1.47
C TYR A 265 26.66 9.49 -0.99
N SER A 266 25.40 9.12 -1.25
CA SER A 266 24.31 9.65 -0.43
C SER A 266 24.39 8.96 0.94
N LYS A 267 25.01 9.64 1.92
CA LYS A 267 24.80 9.33 3.34
C LYS A 267 23.46 9.88 3.78
#